data_AF-D0KSE1-F1
#
_entry.id   AF-D0KSE1-F1
#
_cell.length_a   1.000
_cell.length_b   1.000
_cell.length_c   1.000
_cell.angle_alpha   90.00
_cell.angle_beta   90.00
_cell.angle_gamma   90.00
#
_symmetry.space_group_name_H-M   'P 1'
#
loop_
_entity.id
_entity.type
_entity.pdbx_description
1 polymer ?
#
loop_
_entity_poly.entity_id
_entity_poly.type
_entity_poly.pdbx_seq_one_letter_code
_entity_poly.pdbx_strand_id
1 'polypeptide(L)'
;MSLLIRLAKFALVGGLGTIVNEVTYVLASKTIPIGVSLAIAIEISLIFNFVLNDIWTFKDKRNNSYLNRLLKFHGSSYLGNIVQYIVALVLLVYLLHISSISDAVFILFFSKLAASTFTLVLTNFIGIVSGFVVRFITSLKYVWA
;
A
#
# COMPACT_ATOMS: atom_id res chain seq x y z
N MET A 1 -19.68 6.94 13.48
CA MET A 1 -18.56 7.84 13.11
C MET A 1 -18.66 8.20 11.63
N SER A 2 -18.45 9.48 11.25
CA SER A 2 -18.57 9.94 9.87
C SER A 2 -17.48 9.37 8.95
N LEU A 3 -17.73 9.36 7.64
CA LEU A 3 -16.80 8.85 6.63
C LEU A 3 -15.47 9.62 6.64
N LEU A 4 -15.53 10.96 6.73
CA LEU A 4 -14.34 11.83 6.74
C LEU A 4 -13.41 11.52 7.92
N ILE A 5 -13.97 11.33 9.11
CA ILE A 5 -13.17 11.01 10.31
C ILE A 5 -12.53 9.63 10.15
N ARG A 6 -13.23 8.65 9.57
CA ARG A 6 -12.64 7.33 9.29
C ARG A 6 -11.50 7.43 8.27
N LEU A 7 -11.68 8.21 7.21
CA LEU A 7 -10.65 8.45 6.21
C LEU A 7 -9.39 9.04 6.85
N ALA A 8 -9.56 10.08 7.68
CA ALA A 8 -8.44 10.72 8.38
C ALA A 8 -7.73 9.74 9.33
N LYS A 9 -8.47 8.96 10.13
CA LYS A 9 -7.89 7.94 11.00
C LYS A 9 -7.17 6.85 10.22
N PHE A 10 -7.78 6.36 9.13
CA PHE A 10 -7.18 5.34 8.28
C PHE A 10 -5.89 5.83 7.62
N ALA A 11 -5.86 7.09 7.16
CA ALA A 11 -4.65 7.75 6.64
C ALA A 11 -3.56 7.86 7.71
N LEU A 12 -3.91 8.31 8.92
CA LEU A 12 -2.98 8.42 10.04
C LEU A 12 -2.39 7.07 10.45
N VAL A 13 -3.23 6.04 10.58
CA VAL A 13 -2.79 4.67 10.88
C VAL A 13 -1.87 4.15 9.77
N GLY A 14 -2.23 4.38 8.51
CA GLY A 14 -1.39 4.06 7.35
C GLY A 14 -0.01 4.71 7.41
N GLY A 15 0.05 6.01 7.69
CA GLY A 15 1.29 6.75 7.83
C GLY A 15 2.16 6.23 8.98
N LEU A 16 1.57 5.93 10.14
CA LEU A 16 2.28 5.30 11.25
C LEU A 16 2.79 3.91 10.88
N GLY A 17 1.99 3.14 10.13
CA GLY A 17 2.38 1.84 9.60
C GLY A 17 3.61 1.90 8.71
N THR A 18 3.74 2.92 7.86
CA THR A 18 4.95 3.15 7.06
C THR A 18 6.17 3.37 7.96
N ILE A 19 6.04 4.14 9.02
CA ILE A 19 7.14 4.34 9.99
C ILE A 19 7.52 3.00 10.66
N VAL A 20 6.53 2.22 11.09
CA VAL A 20 6.76 0.88 11.66
C VAL A 20 7.46 -0.05 10.68
N ASN A 21 7.10 -0.01 9.39
CA ASN A 21 7.76 -0.77 8.33
C ASN A 21 9.25 -0.41 8.26
N GLU A 22 9.58 0.87 8.09
CA GLU A 22 10.96 1.31 7.92
C GLU A 22 11.82 1.02 9.15
N VAL A 23 11.30 1.28 10.35
CA VAL A 23 12.01 0.98 11.61
C VAL A 23 12.27 -0.52 11.74
N THR A 24 11.25 -1.36 11.49
CA THR A 24 11.38 -2.81 11.56
C THR A 24 12.41 -3.31 10.55
N TYR A 25 12.37 -2.80 9.32
CA TYR A 25 13.32 -3.16 8.28
C TYR A 25 14.77 -2.80 8.65
N VAL A 26 15.02 -1.57 9.10
CA VAL A 26 16.36 -1.11 9.50
C VAL A 26 16.90 -1.90 10.70
N LEU A 27 16.05 -2.32 11.63
CA LEU A 27 16.49 -3.15 12.77
C LEU A 27 16.74 -4.60 12.36
N ALA A 28 15.82 -5.21 11.61
CA ALA A 28 15.92 -6.61 11.19
C ALA A 28 17.11 -6.85 10.25
N SER A 29 17.35 -5.93 9.30
CA SER A 29 18.45 -6.02 8.33
C SER A 29 19.85 -6.06 8.94
N LYS A 30 20.00 -5.69 10.23
CA LYS A 30 21.26 -5.83 10.97
C LYS A 30 21.56 -7.26 11.41
N THR A 31 20.57 -8.14 11.40
CA THR A 31 20.64 -9.48 12.02
C THR A 31 20.26 -10.62 11.09
N ILE A 32 19.44 -10.37 10.07
CA ILE A 32 18.91 -11.39 9.16
C ILE A 32 18.97 -10.90 7.69
N PRO A 33 18.84 -11.80 6.69
CA PRO A 33 18.93 -11.41 5.28
C PRO A 33 17.94 -10.32 4.89
N ILE A 34 18.34 -9.45 3.95
CA ILE A 34 17.55 -8.27 3.53
C ILE A 34 16.15 -8.66 3.05
N GLY A 35 16.03 -9.72 2.23
CA GLY A 35 14.73 -10.19 1.74
C GLY A 35 13.79 -10.63 2.87
N VAL A 36 14.34 -11.33 3.88
CA VAL A 36 13.57 -11.77 5.06
C VAL A 36 13.19 -10.56 5.93
N SER A 37 14.11 -9.59 6.07
CA SER A 37 13.87 -8.34 6.79
C SER A 37 12.73 -7.53 6.19
N LEU A 38 12.68 -7.42 4.86
CA LEU A 38 11.60 -6.74 4.13
C LEU A 38 10.27 -7.45 4.34
N ALA A 39 10.24 -8.78 4.20
CA ALA A 39 9.01 -9.55 4.42
C ALA A 39 8.48 -9.36 5.85
N ILE A 40 9.35 -9.45 6.86
CA ILE A 40 8.97 -9.24 8.27
C ILE A 40 8.48 -7.81 8.51
N ALA A 41 9.15 -6.81 7.94
CA ALA A 41 8.75 -5.41 8.07
C ALA A 41 7.35 -5.15 7.50
N ILE A 42 7.07 -5.70 6.31
CA ILE A 42 5.77 -5.58 5.64
C ILE A 42 4.68 -6.24 6.50
N GLU A 43 4.89 -7.46 6.95
CA GLU A 43 3.91 -8.19 7.76
C GLU A 43 3.65 -7.53 9.11
N ILE A 44 4.70 -7.09 9.82
CA ILE A 44 4.57 -6.38 11.10
C ILE A 44 3.80 -5.07 10.89
N SER A 45 4.13 -4.30 9.84
CA SER A 45 3.41 -3.07 9.50
C SER A 45 1.94 -3.33 9.16
N LEU A 46 1.65 -4.40 8.41
CA LEU A 46 0.29 -4.75 8.01
C LEU A 46 -0.55 -5.17 9.24
N ILE A 47 0.01 -5.98 10.13
CA ILE A 47 -0.64 -6.36 11.40
C ILE A 47 -0.85 -5.12 12.29
N PHE A 48 0.16 -4.24 12.41
CA PHE A 48 0.03 -2.99 13.14
C PHE A 48 -1.12 -2.11 12.62
N ASN A 49 -1.19 -1.94 11.30
CA ASN A 49 -2.27 -1.22 10.63
C ASN A 49 -3.63 -1.85 10.89
N PHE A 50 -3.71 -3.18 10.80
CA PHE A 50 -4.94 -3.91 11.06
C PHE A 50 -5.41 -3.69 12.50
N VAL A 51 -4.54 -3.92 13.48
CA VAL A 51 -4.86 -3.80 14.91
C VAL A 51 -5.39 -2.40 15.22
N LEU A 52 -4.69 -1.36 14.81
CA LEU A 52 -5.11 0.03 15.04
C LEU A 52 -6.44 0.35 14.35
N ASN A 53 -6.62 -0.09 13.10
CA ASN A 53 -7.88 0.12 12.40
C ASN A 53 -9.03 -0.65 13.06
N ASP A 54 -8.79 -1.85 13.58
CA ASP A 54 -9.79 -2.68 14.23
C ASP A 54 -10.24 -2.09 15.58
N ILE A 55 -9.30 -1.65 16.41
CA ILE A 55 -9.59 -1.12 17.75
C ILE A 55 -9.99 0.36 17.77
N TRP A 56 -9.64 1.14 16.72
CA TRP A 56 -9.86 2.59 16.71
C TRP A 56 -10.69 3.10 15.52
N THR A 57 -10.31 2.80 14.28
CA THR A 57 -10.97 3.34 13.07
C THR A 57 -12.34 2.72 12.83
N PHE A 58 -12.47 1.41 13.03
CA PHE A 58 -13.65 0.60 12.77
C PHE A 58 -14.16 -0.12 14.02
N LYS A 59 -13.86 0.42 15.21
CA LYS A 59 -14.25 -0.16 16.50
C LYS A 59 -15.75 -0.49 16.62
N ASP A 60 -16.57 0.27 15.92
CA ASP A 60 -18.04 0.20 15.88
C ASP A 60 -18.58 -0.72 14.76
N LYS A 61 -17.70 -1.37 13.98
CA LYS A 61 -18.07 -2.24 12.84
C LYS A 61 -17.41 -3.63 12.91
N ARG A 62 -17.25 -4.18 14.12
CA ARG A 62 -16.58 -5.47 14.36
C ARG A 62 -17.56 -6.65 14.32
N ASN A 63 -18.33 -6.78 13.25
CA ASN A 63 -19.42 -7.77 13.12
C ASN A 63 -18.93 -9.22 12.86
N ASN A 64 -17.72 -9.38 12.32
CA ASN A 64 -17.12 -10.69 11.97
C ASN A 64 -16.14 -11.19 13.03
N SER A 65 -15.61 -12.41 12.92
CA SER A 65 -14.49 -12.84 13.78
C SER A 65 -13.21 -12.04 13.51
N TYR A 66 -12.34 -11.91 14.52
CA TYR A 66 -11.07 -11.18 14.39
C TYR A 66 -10.21 -11.72 13.24
N LEU A 67 -10.07 -13.05 13.14
CA LEU A 67 -9.29 -13.71 12.10
C LEU A 67 -9.86 -13.45 10.70
N ASN A 68 -11.19 -13.48 10.53
CA ASN A 68 -11.82 -13.18 9.24
C ASN A 68 -11.49 -11.74 8.80
N ARG A 69 -11.60 -10.76 9.72
CA ARG A 69 -11.25 -9.37 9.40
C ARG A 69 -9.76 -9.22 9.07
N LEU A 70 -8.88 -9.92 9.79
CA LEU A 70 -7.44 -9.92 9.52
C LEU A 70 -7.14 -10.41 8.10
N LEU A 71 -7.68 -11.57 7.72
CA LEU A 71 -7.48 -12.16 6.38
C LEU A 71 -8.04 -11.25 5.28
N LYS A 72 -9.23 -10.70 5.47
CA LYS A 72 -9.83 -9.74 4.54
C LYS A 72 -8.98 -8.46 4.42
N PHE A 73 -8.38 -8.01 5.51
CA PHE A 73 -7.51 -6.83 5.51
C PHE A 73 -6.18 -7.08 4.77
N HIS A 74 -5.63 -8.30 4.84
CA HIS A 74 -4.48 -8.69 3.99
C HIS A 74 -4.89 -8.64 2.51
N GLY A 75 -6.02 -9.26 2.15
CA GLY A 75 -6.54 -9.21 0.77
C GLY A 75 -6.76 -7.79 0.28
N SER A 76 -7.36 -6.93 1.10
CA SER A 76 -7.55 -5.49 0.83
C SER A 76 -6.21 -4.77 0.60
N SER A 77 -5.23 -5.02 1.47
CA SER A 77 -3.89 -4.42 1.39
C SER A 77 -3.16 -4.82 0.10
N TYR A 78 -3.17 -6.12 -0.23
CA TYR A 78 -2.55 -6.65 -1.45
C TYR A 78 -3.22 -6.12 -2.70
N LEU A 79 -4.55 -6.06 -2.75
CA LEU A 79 -5.28 -5.44 -3.86
C LEU A 79 -4.88 -3.98 -4.04
N GLY A 80 -4.77 -3.22 -2.94
CA GLY A 80 -4.30 -1.84 -2.97
C GLY A 80 -2.87 -1.71 -3.53
N ASN A 81 -1.96 -2.62 -3.16
CA ASN A 81 -0.59 -2.65 -3.69
C ASN A 81 -0.58 -2.90 -5.21
N ILE A 82 -1.40 -3.84 -5.68
CA ILE A 82 -1.54 -4.15 -7.10
C ILE A 82 -2.06 -2.92 -7.87
N VAL A 83 -3.10 -2.27 -7.37
CA VAL A 83 -3.65 -1.06 -8.00
C VAL A 83 -2.64 0.07 -8.01
N GLN A 84 -1.94 0.29 -6.90
CA GLN A 84 -0.87 1.29 -6.81
C GLN A 84 0.20 1.06 -7.89
N TYR A 85 0.67 -0.18 -8.03
CA TYR A 85 1.69 -0.54 -9.01
C TYR A 85 1.20 -0.35 -10.44
N ILE A 86 0.00 -0.84 -10.78
CA ILE A 86 -0.58 -0.73 -12.12
C ILE A 86 -0.81 0.73 -12.50
N VAL A 87 -1.38 1.54 -11.61
CA VAL A 87 -1.65 2.96 -11.89
C VAL A 87 -0.35 3.72 -12.14
N ALA A 88 0.67 3.53 -11.29
CA ALA A 88 1.97 4.17 -11.48
C ALA A 88 2.61 3.78 -12.82
N LEU A 89 2.53 2.50 -13.19
CA LEU A 89 3.07 1.97 -14.44
C LEU A 89 2.34 2.53 -15.67
N VAL A 90 1.00 2.50 -15.67
CA VAL A 90 0.18 3.02 -16.79
C VAL A 90 0.44 4.52 -17.00
N LEU A 91 0.50 5.30 -15.92
CA LEU A 91 0.79 6.73 -16.01
C LEU A 91 2.20 6.99 -16.52
N LEU A 92 3.19 6.18 -16.12
CA LEU A 92 4.55 6.33 -16.61
C LEU A 92 4.65 6.06 -18.12
N VAL A 93 4.02 4.97 -18.60
CA VAL A 93 3.96 4.63 -20.03
C VAL A 93 3.27 5.75 -20.83
N TYR A 94 2.18 6.28 -20.29
CA TYR A 94 1.43 7.38 -20.92
C TYR A 94 2.26 8.67 -21.00
N LEU A 95 2.88 9.10 -19.90
CA LEU A 95 3.65 10.35 -19.86
C LEU A 95 4.96 10.28 -20.67
N LEU A 96 5.56 9.10 -20.80
CA LEU A 96 6.73 8.88 -21.65
C LEU A 96 6.38 8.66 -23.13
N HIS A 97 5.09 8.72 -23.49
CA HIS A 97 4.59 8.51 -24.85
C HIS A 97 5.07 7.19 -25.48
N ILE A 98 5.26 6.16 -24.64
CA ILE A 98 5.75 4.86 -25.09
C ILE A 98 4.65 4.16 -25.88
N SER A 99 4.87 3.99 -27.18
CA SER A 99 3.86 3.52 -28.12
C SER A 99 3.77 1.99 -28.20
N SER A 100 4.81 1.28 -27.73
CA SER A 100 4.94 -0.17 -27.84
C SER A 100 5.06 -0.84 -26.47
N ILE A 101 4.37 -1.97 -26.28
CA ILE A 101 4.47 -2.79 -25.07
C ILE A 101 5.90 -3.32 -24.88
N SER A 102 6.59 -3.65 -25.97
CA SER A 102 7.99 -4.11 -25.90
C SER A 102 8.94 -3.03 -25.36
N ASP A 103 8.76 -1.78 -25.78
CA ASP A 103 9.54 -0.64 -25.27
C ASP A 103 9.19 -0.36 -23.81
N ALA A 104 7.92 -0.49 -23.43
CA ALA A 104 7.50 -0.35 -22.03
C ALA A 104 8.17 -1.42 -21.15
N VAL A 105 8.17 -2.69 -21.58
CA VAL A 105 8.85 -3.78 -20.87
C VAL A 105 10.36 -3.54 -20.81
N PHE A 106 10.99 -3.12 -21.91
CA PHE A 106 12.41 -2.83 -21.92
C PHE A 106 12.76 -1.70 -20.94
N ILE A 107 12.00 -0.60 -20.95
CA ILE A 107 12.24 0.54 -20.07
C ILE A 107 12.00 0.21 -18.60
N LEU A 108 10.95 -0.57 -18.29
CA LEU A 108 10.59 -0.90 -16.92
C LEU A 108 11.55 -1.90 -16.25
N PHE A 109 12.10 -2.84 -17.02
CA PHE A 109 12.87 -3.95 -16.46
C PHE A 109 14.37 -3.92 -16.79
N PHE A 110 14.77 -3.27 -17.89
CA PHE A 110 16.12 -3.35 -18.42
C PHE A 110 16.82 -1.99 -18.59
N SER A 111 16.09 -0.87 -18.56
CA SER A 111 16.69 0.46 -18.63
C SER A 111 16.85 1.12 -17.27
N LYS A 112 17.86 1.99 -17.12
CA LYS A 112 17.98 2.91 -15.98
C LYS A 112 17.26 4.22 -16.30
N LEU A 113 16.76 4.89 -15.25
CA LEU A 113 16.15 6.23 -15.19
C LEU A 113 15.87 6.89 -16.57
N ALA A 114 14.72 6.55 -17.18
CA ALA A 114 14.30 7.09 -18.47
C ALA A 114 13.46 8.38 -18.37
N ALA A 115 13.12 8.82 -17.16
CA ALA A 115 12.18 9.90 -16.89
C ALA A 115 12.76 10.93 -15.92
N SER A 116 12.26 12.16 -15.98
CA SER A 116 12.61 13.19 -15.00
C SER A 116 12.22 12.76 -13.58
N THR A 117 12.99 13.19 -12.57
CA THR A 117 12.69 12.93 -11.16
C THR A 117 11.26 13.36 -10.80
N PHE A 118 10.80 14.49 -11.37
CA PHE A 118 9.43 14.97 -11.15
C PHE A 118 8.38 13.99 -11.68
N THR A 119 8.56 13.47 -12.90
CA THR A 119 7.64 12.48 -13.50
C THR A 119 7.54 11.23 -12.63
N LEU A 120 8.68 10.70 -12.15
CA LEU A 120 8.71 9.49 -11.32
C LEU A 120 8.03 9.69 -9.96
N VAL A 121 8.28 10.83 -9.33
CA VAL A 121 7.62 11.17 -8.06
C VAL A 121 6.12 11.33 -8.26
N LEU A 122 5.70 12.00 -9.34
CA LEU A 122 4.29 12.23 -9.64
C LEU A 122 3.53 10.93 -9.91
N THR A 123 4.05 10.05 -10.76
CA THR A 123 3.37 8.78 -11.08
C THR A 123 3.30 7.86 -9.86
N ASN A 124 4.38 7.77 -9.08
CA ASN A 124 4.38 7.00 -7.85
C ASN A 124 3.40 7.56 -6.81
N PHE A 125 3.36 8.89 -6.64
CA PHE A 125 2.43 9.54 -5.72
C PHE A 125 0.96 9.25 -6.09
N ILE A 126 0.60 9.39 -7.38
CA ILE A 126 -0.76 9.07 -7.84
C ILE A 126 -1.07 7.59 -7.61
N GLY A 127 -0.12 6.68 -7.91
CA GLY A 127 -0.27 5.26 -7.60
C GLY A 127 -0.56 5.02 -6.10
N ILE A 128 0.22 5.63 -5.20
CA ILE A 128 0.02 5.51 -3.75
C ILE A 128 -1.39 5.97 -3.36
N VAL A 129 -1.83 7.13 -3.86
CA VAL A 129 -3.17 7.67 -3.59
C VAL A 129 -4.26 6.72 -4.10
N SER A 130 -4.13 6.20 -5.32
CA SER A 130 -5.09 5.24 -5.88
C SER A 130 -5.16 3.94 -5.07
N GLY A 131 -4.01 3.36 -4.72
CA GLY A 131 -3.96 2.17 -3.87
C GLY A 131 -4.56 2.41 -2.48
N PHE A 132 -4.26 3.56 -1.87
CA PHE A 132 -4.83 3.96 -0.59
C PHE A 132 -6.37 4.04 -0.63
N VAL A 133 -6.92 4.67 -1.68
CA VAL A 133 -8.37 4.76 -1.89
C VAL A 133 -9.00 3.37 -1.99
N VAL A 134 -8.38 2.45 -2.74
CA VAL A 134 -8.85 1.06 -2.84
C VAL A 134 -8.82 0.35 -1.49
N ARG A 135 -7.73 0.46 -0.72
CA ARG A 135 -7.65 -0.12 0.63
C ARG A 135 -8.75 0.44 1.55
N PHE A 136 -9.00 1.74 1.51
CA PHE A 136 -10.02 2.37 2.34
C PHE A 136 -11.44 1.93 1.96
N ILE A 137 -11.77 1.93 0.66
CA ILE A 137 -13.10 1.51 0.17
C ILE A 137 -13.36 0.04 0.48
N THR A 138 -12.39 -0.84 0.23
CA THR A 138 -12.53 -2.26 0.52
C THR A 138 -12.56 -2.53 2.03
N SER A 139 -11.86 -1.75 2.84
CA SER A 139 -11.98 -1.79 4.30
C SER A 139 -13.41 -1.48 4.77
N LEU A 140 -14.05 -0.47 4.17
CA LEU A 140 -15.43 -0.09 4.50
C LEU A 140 -16.49 -1.09 4.03
N LYS A 141 -16.31 -1.66 2.83
CA LYS A 141 -17.33 -2.50 2.17
C LYS A 141 -17.16 -3.99 2.43
N TYR A 142 -15.96 -4.45 2.77
CA TYR A 142 -15.65 -5.88 2.81
C TYR A 142 -15.03 -6.32 4.13
N VAL A 143 -14.02 -5.60 4.64
CA VAL A 143 -13.30 -5.98 5.87
C VAL A 143 -14.17 -5.75 7.11
N TRP A 144 -14.67 -4.53 7.29
CA TRP A 144 -15.54 -4.11 8.39
C TRP A 144 -16.95 -3.76 7.88
N ALA A 145 -17.54 -4.70 7.12
CA ALA A 145 -18.92 -4.62 6.64
C ALA A 145 -19.92 -4.89 7.77
#